data_AF-A0A957SXV0-F1
#
_entry.id   AF-A0A957SXV0-F1
#
_cell.length_a   1.000
_cell.length_b   1.000
_cell.length_c   1.000
_cell.angle_alpha   90.00
_cell.angle_beta   90.00
_cell.angle_gamma   90.00
#
_symmetry.space_group_name_H-M   'P 1'
#
loop_
_entity.id
_entity.type
_entity.pdbx_description
1 polymer ?
#
loop_
_entity_poly.entity_id
_entity_poly.type
_entity_poly.pdbx_seq_one_letter_code
_entity_poly.pdbx_strand_id
1 'polypeptide(L)'
;VVGEPLRFVLRAGGSPAPTYALVQAPAGMTVDPTTGELVWTPPAEMVGAVAVTVRATNSVGSVDYAFTIQVAATNPGATEIFLPLIAKSS
;
A
#
# COMPACT_ATOMS: atom_id res chain seq x y z
N VAL A 1 3.01 -4.72 -12.04
CA VAL A 1 3.49 -5.95 -12.73
C VAL A 1 4.82 -6.33 -12.10
N VAL A 2 5.27 -7.58 -12.21
CA VAL A 2 6.64 -7.93 -11.77
C VAL A 2 7.68 -7.00 -12.41
N GLY A 3 8.67 -6.58 -11.63
CA GLY A 3 9.76 -5.70 -12.08
C GLY A 3 9.39 -4.23 -12.31
N GLU A 4 8.11 -3.86 -12.24
CA GLU A 4 7.66 -2.46 -12.39
C GLU A 4 7.44 -1.81 -11.02
N PRO A 5 7.92 -0.57 -10.80
CA PRO A 5 7.69 0.14 -9.56
C PRO A 5 6.21 0.53 -9.45
N LEU A 6 5.58 0.10 -8.37
CA LEU A 6 4.25 0.50 -7.94
C LEU A 6 4.36 1.63 -6.92
N ARG A 7 3.47 2.61 -7.03
CA ARG A 7 3.35 3.73 -6.09
C ARG A 7 1.90 3.94 -5.68
N PHE A 8 1.65 4.02 -4.38
CA PHE A 8 0.34 4.30 -3.81
C PHE A 8 0.47 5.34 -2.71
N VAL A 9 -0.58 6.12 -2.46
CA VAL A 9 -0.63 7.02 -1.31
C VAL A 9 -1.71 6.55 -0.36
N LEU A 10 -1.31 6.15 0.84
CA LEU A 10 -2.20 5.81 1.94
C LEU A 10 -2.79 7.09 2.53
N ARG A 11 -4.07 7.06 2.87
CA ARG A 11 -4.74 8.20 3.51
C ARG A 11 -5.51 7.70 4.73
N ALA A 12 -5.11 8.17 5.90
CA ALA A 12 -5.80 8.00 7.16
C ALA A 12 -6.18 9.39 7.70
N GLY A 13 -7.43 9.51 8.15
CA GLY A 13 -7.88 10.65 8.92
C GLY A 13 -7.41 10.58 10.37
N GLY A 14 -7.39 11.71 11.05
CA GLY A 14 -7.05 11.79 12.48
C GLY A 14 -6.55 13.18 12.85
N SER A 15 -6.80 13.58 14.10
CA SER A 15 -6.19 14.77 14.70
C SER A 15 -5.60 14.39 16.05
N PRO A 16 -4.27 14.49 16.23
CA PRO A 16 -3.25 14.88 15.25
C PRO A 16 -3.16 13.95 14.02
N ALA A 17 -2.57 14.43 12.93
CA ALA A 17 -2.35 13.62 11.74
C ALA A 17 -1.54 12.35 12.08
N PRO A 18 -1.97 11.17 11.61
CA PRO A 18 -1.29 9.92 11.93
C PRO A 18 -0.04 9.70 11.08
N THR A 19 0.91 8.95 11.63
CA THR A 19 2.05 8.40 10.89
C THR A 19 1.78 6.97 10.43
N TYR A 20 2.41 6.57 9.32
CA TYR A 20 2.21 5.26 8.70
C TYR A 20 3.37 4.30 8.96
N ALA A 21 3.07 3.01 9.11
CA ALA A 21 4.06 1.93 9.20
C ALA A 21 3.55 0.66 8.52
N LEU A 22 4.48 -0.14 7.98
CA LEU A 22 4.19 -1.49 7.47
C LEU A 22 4.17 -2.47 8.66
N VAL A 23 3.05 -3.18 8.83
CA VAL A 23 2.92 -4.26 9.83
C VAL A 23 3.20 -5.61 9.18
N GLN A 24 2.68 -5.81 7.97
CA GLN A 24 2.93 -6.99 7.14
C GLN A 24 3.14 -6.51 5.71
N ALA A 25 4.29 -6.83 5.11
CA ALA A 25 4.60 -6.42 3.76
C ALA A 25 5.60 -7.38 3.10
N PRO A 26 5.59 -7.49 1.76
CA PRO A 26 6.64 -8.20 1.03
C PRO A 26 7.99 -7.49 1.18
N ALA A 27 9.07 -8.23 0.95
CA ALA A 27 10.42 -7.67 0.95
C ALA A 27 10.54 -6.53 -0.08
N GLY A 28 11.27 -5.47 0.31
CA GLY A 28 11.51 -4.29 -0.54
C GLY A 28 10.35 -3.30 -0.64
N MET A 29 9.20 -3.56 0.01
CA MET A 29 8.14 -2.56 0.14
C MET A 29 8.52 -1.52 1.20
N THR A 30 8.27 -0.26 0.90
CA THR A 30 8.55 0.88 1.80
C THR A 30 7.34 1.77 1.91
N VAL A 31 7.20 2.48 3.03
CA VAL A 31 6.19 3.53 3.24
C VAL A 31 6.85 4.76 3.85
N ASP A 32 6.55 5.94 3.31
CA ASP A 32 6.89 7.20 3.97
C ASP A 32 5.96 7.40 5.17
N PRO A 33 6.50 7.51 6.40
CA PRO A 33 5.69 7.56 7.61
C PRO A 33 4.87 8.86 7.73
N THR A 34 5.19 9.91 6.99
CA THR A 34 4.53 11.23 7.06
C THR A 34 3.53 11.41 5.92
N THR A 35 3.92 11.06 4.70
CA THR A 35 3.09 11.26 3.51
C THR A 35 2.20 10.06 3.19
N GLY A 36 2.53 8.88 3.71
CA GLY A 36 1.87 7.62 3.37
C GLY A 36 2.22 7.12 1.98
N GLU A 37 3.24 7.67 1.31
CA GLU A 37 3.71 7.16 0.01
C GLU A 37 4.31 5.77 0.19
N LEU A 38 3.64 4.77 -0.38
CA LEU A 38 4.08 3.39 -0.42
C LEU A 38 4.71 3.11 -1.79
N VAL A 39 5.95 2.61 -1.77
CA VAL A 39 6.71 2.25 -2.97
C VAL A 39 7.13 0.79 -2.90
N TRP A 40 6.92 0.06 -4.00
CA TRP A 40 7.32 -1.34 -4.09
C TRP A 40 7.58 -1.78 -5.54
N THR A 41 8.64 -2.56 -5.75
CA THR A 41 8.89 -3.25 -7.03
C THR A 41 8.77 -4.75 -6.79
N PRO A 42 7.70 -5.42 -7.25
CA PRO A 42 7.52 -6.85 -7.05
C PRO A 42 8.62 -7.64 -7.75
N PRO A 43 9.28 -8.61 -7.09
CA PRO A 43 10.29 -9.43 -7.75
C PRO A 43 9.64 -10.41 -8.74
N ALA A 44 10.41 -10.92 -9.69
CA ALA A 44 9.92 -11.73 -10.81
C ALA A 44 9.19 -13.01 -10.37
N GLU A 45 9.61 -13.58 -9.25
CA GLU A 45 9.05 -14.78 -8.65
C GLU A 45 7.74 -14.53 -7.88
N MET A 46 7.35 -13.28 -7.63
CA MET A 46 6.18 -12.94 -6.83
C MET A 46 4.99 -12.59 -7.73
N VAL A 47 4.26 -13.63 -8.14
CA VAL A 47 3.02 -13.53 -8.94
C VAL A 47 1.82 -13.97 -8.10
N GLY A 48 0.70 -13.28 -8.26
CA GLY A 48 -0.55 -13.57 -7.55
C GLY A 48 -0.84 -12.59 -6.42
N ALA A 49 -1.64 -13.04 -5.45
CA ALA A 49 -2.14 -12.24 -4.35
C ALA A 49 -1.08 -12.04 -3.25
N VAL A 50 -0.77 -10.78 -2.94
CA VAL A 50 0.16 -10.41 -1.86
C VAL A 50 -0.59 -9.62 -0.79
N ALA A 51 -0.65 -10.18 0.42
CA ALA A 51 -1.29 -9.52 1.56
C ALA A 51 -0.36 -8.45 2.16
N VAL A 52 -0.91 -7.27 2.40
CA VAL A 52 -0.24 -6.11 2.99
C VAL A 52 -1.10 -5.57 4.12
N THR A 53 -0.48 -5.29 5.26
CA THR A 53 -1.12 -4.63 6.41
C THR A 53 -0.32 -3.38 6.77
N VAL A 54 -1.01 -2.24 6.81
CA VAL A 54 -0.45 -0.94 7.21
C VAL A 54 -1.10 -0.49 8.50
N ARG A 55 -0.34 0.21 9.34
CA ARG A 55 -0.83 0.85 10.56
C ARG A 55 -0.74 2.35 10.43
N ALA A 56 -1.84 3.04 10.75
CA ALA A 56 -1.85 4.48 10.98
C ALA A 56 -1.92 4.74 12.48
N THR A 57 -1.01 5.55 13.03
CA THR A 57 -0.92 5.83 14.48
C THR A 57 -0.79 7.32 14.75
N ASN A 58 -1.52 7.84 15.73
CA ASN A 58 -1.31 9.16 16.32
C ASN A 58 -1.37 9.07 17.86
N SER A 59 -1.37 10.21 18.54
CA SER A 59 -1.44 10.26 20.01
C SER A 59 -2.77 9.78 20.60
N VAL A 60 -3.81 9.65 19.78
CA VAL A 60 -5.14 9.19 20.21
C VAL A 60 -5.26 7.66 20.07
N GLY A 61 -4.58 7.06 19.11
CA GLY A 61 -4.56 5.61 18.94
C GLY A 61 -3.96 5.16 17.62
N SER A 62 -4.21 3.89 17.30
CA SER A 62 -3.75 3.24 16.06
C SER A 62 -4.85 2.42 15.41
N VAL A 63 -4.85 2.36 14.08
CA VAL A 63 -5.70 1.48 13.29
C VAL A 63 -4.88 0.72 12.26
N ASP A 64 -5.19 -0.58 12.11
CA ASP A 64 -4.60 -1.44 11.09
C ASP A 64 -5.55 -1.56 9.89
N TYR A 65 -4.99 -1.51 8.70
CA TYR A 65 -5.69 -1.68 7.44
C TYR A 65 -5.00 -2.75 6.60
N ALA A 66 -5.73 -3.84 6.33
CA ALA A 66 -5.25 -4.96 5.53
C ALA A 66 -5.85 -4.89 4.11
N PHE A 67 -5.02 -5.13 3.11
CA PHE A 67 -5.42 -5.18 1.70
C PHE A 67 -4.53 -6.15 0.92
N THR A 68 -4.93 -6.45 -0.31
CA THR A 68 -4.20 -7.39 -1.18
C THR A 68 -3.80 -6.70 -2.47
N ILE A 69 -2.54 -6.84 -2.87
CA ILE A 69 -2.04 -6.42 -4.19
C ILE A 69 -2.02 -7.65 -5.10
N GLN A 70 -2.61 -7.53 -6.30
CA GLN A 70 -2.49 -8.56 -7.32
C GLN A 70 -1.29 -8.25 -8.22
N VAL A 71 -0.30 -9.14 -8.22
CA VAL A 71 0.88 -9.02 -9.09
C VAL A 71 0.71 -9.93 -10.31
N ALA A 72 0.72 -9.33 -11.50
CA ALA A 72 0.71 -10.06 -12.76
C ALA A 72 2.14 -10.37 -13.26
N ALA A 73 2.32 -11.55 -13.87
CA ALA A 73 3.57 -12.02 -14.45
C ALA A 73 4.00 -11.25 -15.72
N THR A 74 3.03 -10.71 -16.44
CA THR A 74 3.24 -9.85 -17.62
C THR A 74 2.21 -8.72 -17.58
N ASN A 75 2.49 -7.61 -18.26
CA ASN A 75 1.52 -6.55 -18.51
C ASN A 75 0.81 -6.86 -19.84
N PRO A 76 -0.41 -7.45 -19.88
CA PRO A 76 -1.04 -7.80 -21.16
C PRO A 76 -1.56 -6.57 -21.91
N GLY A 77 -1.49 -5.38 -21.32
CA GLY A 77 -1.94 -4.12 -21.91
C GLY A 77 -1.96 -3.03 -20.86
N ALA A 78 -1.03 -2.09 -20.96
CA ALA A 78 -0.97 -0.91 -20.12
C ALA A 78 -2.21 -0.03 -20.38
N THR A 79 -3.26 -0.23 -19.60
CA THR A 79 -4.28 0.80 -19.33
C THR A 79 -4.17 1.10 -17.85
N GLU A 80 -3.57 2.25 -17.51
CA GLU A 80 -3.46 2.71 -16.13
C GLU A 80 -4.86 3.01 -15.56
N ILE A 81 -5.43 2.05 -14.84
CA ILE A 81 -6.65 2.30 -14.06
C ILE A 81 -6.21 2.78 -12.68
N PHE A 82 -6.23 4.10 -12.48
CA PHE A 82 -6.16 4.69 -11.14
C PHE A 82 -7.41 4.28 -10.36
N LEU A 83 -7.30 3.29 -9.48
CA LEU A 83 -8.36 3.02 -8.49
C LEU A 83 -8.29 4.13 -7.43
N PRO A 84 -9.34 4.94 -7.22
CA PRO A 84 -9.38 5.80 -6.06
C PRO A 84 -9.57 4.92 -4.83
N LEU A 85 -8.55 4.79 -3.98
CA LEU A 85 -8.70 4.22 -2.65
C LEU A 85 -9.50 5.22 -1.80
N ILE A 86 -10.84 5.20 -1.93
CA ILE A 86 -11.73 5.91 -1.01
C ILE A 86 -11.98 4.98 0.17
N ALA A 87 -11.21 5.16 1.25
CA ALA A 87 -11.62 4.67 2.55
C ALA A 87 -12.86 5.47 2.98
N LYS A 88 -14.06 4.90 2.83
CA LYS A 88 -15.25 5.44 3.48
C LYS A 88 -15.25 5.00 4.94
N SER A 89 -15.09 5.96 5.85
CA SER A 89 -15.49 5.81 7.23
C SER A 89 -17.02 5.76 7.30
N SER A 90 -17.59 4.69 7.85
CA SER A 90 -18.96 4.66 8.35
C SER A 90 -19.13 5.60 9.54
#